data_AF-A0AAW7YWP2-F1
#
_entry.id   AF-A0AAW7YWP2-F1
#
_cell.length_a   1.000
_cell.length_b   1.000
_cell.length_c   1.000
_cell.angle_alpha   90.00
_cell.angle_beta   90.00
_cell.angle_gamma   90.00
#
_symmetry.space_group_name_H-M   'P 1'
#
loop_
_entity.id
_entity.type
_entity.pdbx_description
1 polymer ?
#
loop_
_entity_poly.entity_id
_entity_poly.type
_entity_poly.pdbx_seq_one_letter_code
_entity_poly.pdbx_strand_id
1 'polypeptide(L)' 'QLSKHFADFTAVDQLNFSVEAGSFFSILGPSGCGKTTLLRMLAGFESPSKGEIRIHQKRVNELAPNKRPVNMVFQHLALF' A
#
# COMPACT_ATOMS: atom_id res chain seq x y z
N GLN A 1 -9.80 1.38 8.29
CA GLN A 1 -10.13 2.13 7.05
C GLN A 1 -8.92 2.97 6.68
N LEU A 2 -8.51 2.97 5.41
CA LEU A 2 -7.28 3.57 4.90
C LEU A 2 -7.61 4.62 3.83
N SER A 3 -6.94 5.77 3.85
CA SER A 3 -7.13 6.81 2.83
C SER A 3 -5.83 7.52 2.47
N LYS A 4 -5.75 7.94 1.20
CA LYS A 4 -4.64 8.73 0.66
C LYS A 4 -5.17 9.88 -0.19
N HIS A 5 -4.86 11.09 0.26
CA HIS A 5 -5.17 12.35 -0.39
C HIS A 5 -3.88 13.03 -0.86
N PHE A 6 -3.92 13.60 -2.05
CA PHE A 6 -2.88 14.42 -2.66
C PHE A 6 -3.50 15.77 -3.00
N ALA A 7 -3.34 16.76 -2.11
CA ALA A 7 -4.06 18.04 -2.21
C ALA A 7 -5.56 17.80 -2.49
N ASP A 8 -6.06 18.23 -3.65
CA ASP A 8 -7.47 18.13 -4.04
C ASP A 8 -7.87 16.77 -4.64
N PHE A 9 -6.91 15.85 -4.80
CA PHE A 9 -7.15 14.53 -5.39
C PHE A 9 -7.15 13.42 -4.34
N THR A 10 -8.19 12.58 -4.32
CA THR A 10 -8.25 11.39 -3.46
C THR A 10 -7.93 10.15 -4.27
N ALA A 11 -6.75 9.55 -4.02
CA ALA A 11 -6.27 8.38 -4.74
C ALA A 11 -6.77 7.06 -4.16
N VAL A 12 -6.99 7.01 -2.85
CA VAL A 12 -7.56 5.87 -2.13
C VAL A 12 -8.52 6.43 -1.08
N ASP A 13 -9.79 6.00 -1.13
CA ASP A 13 -10.81 6.48 -0.20
C ASP A 13 -11.36 5.33 0.65
N GLN A 14 -11.33 5.52 1.97
CA GLN A 14 -11.87 4.63 3.01
C GLN A 14 -11.72 3.11 2.78
N LEU A 15 -10.61 2.67 2.21
CA LEU A 15 -10.38 1.25 1.89
C LEU A 15 -10.29 0.41 3.17
N ASN A 16 -11.00 -0.71 3.21
CA ASN A 16 -10.93 -1.65 4.32
C ASN A 16 -10.95 -3.09 3.78
N PHE A 17 -9.84 -3.80 3.95
CA PHE A 17 -9.75 -5.22 3.61
C PHE A 17 -8.67 -5.89 4.46
N SER A 18 -8.74 -7.21 4.53
CA SER A 18 -7.72 -8.07 5.12
C SER A 18 -7.34 -9.15 4.12
N VAL A 19 -6.06 -9.53 4.11
CA VAL A 19 -5.54 -10.63 3.30
C VAL A 19 -5.04 -11.69 4.26
N GLU A 20 -5.50 -12.92 4.08
CA GLU A 20 -5.10 -14.05 4.93
C GLU A 20 -3.68 -14.49 4.63
N ALA A 21 -2.97 -14.97 5.64
CA ALA A 21 -1.64 -15.51 5.47
C ALA A 21 -1.66 -16.73 4.53
N GLY A 22 -0.72 -16.77 3.58
CA GLY A 22 -0.64 -17.84 2.59
C GLY A 22 -1.63 -17.72 1.43
N SER A 23 -2.47 -16.68 1.40
CA SER A 23 -3.35 -16.43 0.27
C SER A 23 -2.64 -15.72 -0.88
N PHE A 24 -3.14 -15.94 -2.10
CA PHE A 24 -2.78 -15.15 -3.27
C PHE A 24 -3.85 -14.07 -3.47
N PHE A 25 -3.45 -12.80 -3.44
CA PHE A 25 -4.34 -11.66 -3.58
C PHE A 25 -3.90 -10.76 -4.73
N SER A 26 -4.86 -10.30 -5.54
CA SER A 26 -4.62 -9.41 -6.66
C SER A 26 -5.50 -8.15 -6.55
N ILE A 27 -4.95 -7.02 -6.98
CA ILE A 27 -5.67 -5.73 -7.04
C ILE A 27 -5.91 -5.42 -8.52
N LEU A 28 -7.18 -5.42 -8.94
CA LEU A 28 -7.61 -5.12 -10.30
C LEU A 28 -8.41 -3.82 -10.36
N GLY A 29 -8.24 -3.06 -11.43
CA GLY A 29 -9.03 -1.87 -11.71
C GLY A 29 -8.45 -1.04 -12.86
N PRO A 30 -9.19 -0.06 -13.38
CA PRO A 30 -8.77 0.77 -14.51
C PRO A 30 -7.54 1.62 -14.17
N SER A 31 -6.90 2.21 -15.19
CA SER A 31 -5.82 3.17 -14.96
C SER A 31 -6.32 4.31 -14.05
N GLY A 32 -5.47 4.77 -13.12
CA GLY A 32 -5.82 5.84 -12.19
C GLY A 32 -6.62 5.44 -10.94
N CYS A 33 -7.09 4.19 -10.81
CA CYS A 33 -7.92 3.76 -9.66
C CYS A 33 -7.17 3.54 -8.33
N GLY A 34 -5.93 4.02 -8.19
CA GLY A 34 -5.19 3.98 -6.92
C GLY A 34 -4.36 2.71 -6.63
N LYS A 35 -4.25 1.74 -7.55
CA LYS A 35 -3.49 0.49 -7.33
C LYS A 35 -2.03 0.72 -6.94
N THR A 36 -1.31 1.51 -7.74
CA THR A 36 0.09 1.83 -7.51
C THR A 36 0.26 2.63 -6.22
N THR A 37 -0.68 3.51 -5.90
CA THR A 37 -0.72 4.25 -4.65
C THR A 37 -0.86 3.31 -3.45
N LEU A 38 -1.78 2.34 -3.51
CA LEU A 38 -1.97 1.33 -2.47
C LEU A 38 -0.71 0.47 -2.28
N LEU A 39 -0.13 -0.04 -3.37
CA LEU A 39 1.10 -0.84 -3.31
C LEU A 39 2.29 -0.06 -2.72
N ARG A 40 2.46 1.21 -3.12
CA ARG A 40 3.49 2.09 -2.54
C ARG A 40 3.25 2.34 -1.05
N MET A 41 2.00 2.48 -0.62
CA MET A 41 1.66 2.62 0.80
C MET A 41 1.94 1.35 1.60
N LEU A 42 1.66 0.16 1.05
CA LEU A 42 1.99 -1.12 1.68
C LEU A 42 3.50 -1.30 1.87
N ALA A 43 4.28 -0.96 0.84
CA ALA A 43 5.73 -1.02 0.88
C ALA A 43 6.40 0.13 1.63
N GLY A 44 5.65 1.15 2.05
CA GLY A 44 6.15 2.27 2.84
C GLY A 44 6.82 3.40 2.06
N PHE A 45 6.75 3.37 0.74
CA PHE A 45 7.19 4.48 -0.11
C PHE A 45 6.20 5.65 -0.08
N GLU A 46 4.97 5.42 0.36
CA GLU A 46 3.97 6.44 0.60
C GLU A 46 3.37 6.28 1.99
N SER A 47 3.16 7.39 2.71
CA SER A 47 2.44 7.39 3.98
C SER A 47 0.93 7.58 3.74
N PRO A 48 0.06 6.83 4.42
CA PRO A 48 -1.39 7.09 4.40
C PRO A 48 -1.70 8.49 4.92
N SER A 49 -2.71 9.15 4.36
CA SER A 49 -3.22 10.41 4.92
C SER A 49 -4.08 10.16 6.15
N LYS A 50 -4.80 9.03 6.17
CA LYS A 50 -5.62 8.57 7.31
C LYS A 50 -5.58 7.05 7.40
N GLY A 51 -5.81 6.54 8.61
CA GLY A 51 -5.92 5.12 8.86
C GLY A 51 -4.57 4.43 9.09
N GLU A 52 -4.62 3.10 9.05
CA GLU A 52 -3.48 2.26 9.39
C GLU A 52 -3.31 1.09 8.43
N ILE A 53 -2.06 0.66 8.30
CA ILE A 53 -1.67 -0.57 7.62
C ILE A 53 -1.08 -1.48 8.68
N ARG A 54 -1.59 -2.71 8.75
CA ARG A 54 -1.09 -3.75 9.65
C ARG A 54 -0.56 -4.93 8.85
N ILE A 55 0.64 -5.38 9.20
CA ILE A 55 1.26 -6.57 8.62
C ILE A 55 1.65 -7.49 9.78
N HIS A 56 1.21 -8.75 9.73
CA HIS A 56 1.32 -9.68 10.86
C HIS A 56 0.80 -9.07 12.18
N GLN A 57 -0.37 -8.42 12.12
CA GLN A 57 -1.01 -7.71 13.25
C GLN A 57 -0.24 -6.51 13.82
N LYS A 58 0.94 -6.18 13.29
CA LYS A 58 1.73 -5.01 13.70
C LYS A 58 1.43 -3.83 12.80
N ARG A 59 1.16 -2.66 13.40
CA ARG A 59 1.06 -1.40 12.66
C ARG A 59 2.42 -1.05 12.06
N VAL A 60 2.45 -0.71 10.77
CA VAL A 60 3.69 -0.45 10.02
C VAL A 60 3.79 0.96 9.42
N ASN A 61 2.83 1.84 9.72
CA ASN A 61 2.76 3.19 9.15
C ASN A 61 4.09 3.96 9.29
N GLU A 62 4.75 3.84 10.45
CA GLU A 62 5.97 4.56 10.82
C GLU A 62 7.26 3.82 10.40
N LEU A 63 7.14 2.60 9.87
CA LEU A 63 8.30 1.83 9.44
C LEU A 63 8.76 2.30 8.05
N ALA A 64 10.04 2.64 7.97
CA ALA A 64 10.73 2.87 6.71
C ALA A 64 10.61 1.63 5.79
N PRO A 65 10.59 1.80 4.45
CA PRO A 65 10.40 0.71 3.49
C PRO A 65 11.28 -0.52 3.77
N ASN A 66 12.58 -0.30 4.03
CA ASN A 66 13.57 -1.34 4.29
C ASN A 66 13.40 -2.08 5.62
N LYS A 67 12.51 -1.60 6.50
CA LYS A 67 12.18 -2.23 7.79
C LYS A 67 10.83 -2.92 7.78
N ARG A 68 10.06 -2.81 6.68
CA ARG A 68 8.76 -3.46 6.58
C ARG A 68 8.95 -4.95 6.25
N PRO A 69 8.16 -5.85 6.84
CA PRO A 69 8.24 -7.28 6.58
C PRO A 69 7.54 -7.62 5.26
N VAL A 70 7.95 -6.99 4.17
CA VAL A 70 7.40 -7.18 2.82
C VAL A 70 8.54 -7.22 1.80
N ASN A 71 8.41 -8.11 0.83
CA ASN A 71 9.23 -8.10 -0.37
C ASN A 71 8.37 -7.51 -1.50
N MET A 72 8.91 -6.55 -2.24
CA MET A 72 8.19 -5.91 -3.34
C MET A 72 9.00 -5.99 -4.63
N VAL A 73 8.34 -6.39 -5.72
CA VAL A 73 8.87 -6.35 -7.08
C VAL A 73 8.14 -5.23 -7.83
N PHE A 74 8.89 -4.35 -8.49
CA PHE A 74 8.34 -3.26 -9.30
C PHE A 74 8.24 -3.64 -10.77
N GLN A 75 7.27 -3.07 -11.48
CA GLN A 75 7.08 -3.30 -12.93
C GLN A 75 8.27 -2.82 -13.76
N HIS A 76 8.93 -1.74 -13.32
CA HIS A 76 10.21 -1.32 -13.89
C HIS A 76 11.32 -1.78 -12.95
N LEU A 77 12.11 -2.74 -13.43
CA LEU A 77 13.28 -3.21 -12.71
C LEU A 77 14.32 -2.10 -12.70
N ALA A 78 14.68 -1.62 -11.51
CA ALA A 78 15.85 -0.76 -11.32
C ALA A 78 17.11 -1.63 -11.35
N LEU A 79 17.41 -2.21 -12.51
CA LEU A 79 18.69 -2.89 -12.76
C LEU A 79 19.74 -1.80 -12.91
N PHE A 80 20.69 -1.78 -11.97
CA PHE A 80 21.89 -0.94 -12.03
C PHE A 80 23.05 -1.75 -12.61
#